data_AF-A0A1Q7C0N7-F1
#
_entry.id   AF-A0A1Q7C0N7-F1
#
_cell.length_a   1.000
_cell.length_b   1.000
_cell.length_c   1.000
_cell.angle_alpha   90.00
_cell.angle_beta   90.00
_cell.angle_gamma   90.00
#
_symmetry.space_group_name_H-M   'P 1'
#
loop_
_entity.id
_entity.type
_entity.pdbx_description
1 polymer ?
#
loop_
_entity_poly.entity_id
_entity_poly.type
_entity_poly.pdbx_seq_one_letter_code
_entity_poly.pdbx_strand_id
1 'polypeptide(L)'
;MWATDAVSVPTDGTVPGLGGYPHGDPEAIRAVAAQLRRIAGTLAGVPRPRLDGWESAAAVRTRAQLGSAADQAGRSDDDLRTCATSLDHAADALHADQQTWLAAERRMLDSGKVT
;
A
#
# COMPACT_ATOMS: atom_id res chain seq x y z
N MET A 1 -17.92 -0.86 -8.49
CA MET A 1 -17.88 0.09 -7.37
C MET A 1 -17.39 -0.70 -6.18
N TRP A 2 -16.08 -0.83 -6.02
CA TRP A 2 -15.54 -1.53 -4.86
C TRP A 2 -15.61 -0.56 -3.69
N ALA A 3 -16.39 -0.96 -2.68
CA ALA A 3 -16.34 -0.34 -1.37
C ALA A 3 -14.92 -0.54 -0.86
N THR A 4 -14.14 0.54 -0.84
CA THR A 4 -13.03 0.71 0.11
C THR A 4 -13.68 0.85 1.49
N ASP A 5 -14.24 -0.25 1.99
CA ASP A 5 -14.29 -0.44 3.43
C ASP A 5 -12.84 -0.41 3.86
N ALA A 6 -12.43 0.73 4.43
CA ALA A 6 -11.22 0.79 5.20
C ALA A 6 -11.34 -0.37 6.18
N VAL A 7 -10.59 -1.44 5.93
CA VAL A 7 -10.44 -2.52 6.90
C VAL A 7 -9.73 -1.86 8.07
N SER A 8 -10.52 -1.33 9.00
CA SER A 8 -10.08 -1.08 10.35
C SER A 8 -9.71 -2.45 10.89
N VAL A 9 -8.46 -2.83 10.67
CA VAL A 9 -7.84 -3.85 11.50
C VAL A 9 -7.93 -3.27 12.90
N PRO A 10 -8.66 -3.88 13.83
CA PRO A 10 -8.55 -3.50 15.22
C PRO A 10 -7.12 -3.90 15.60
N THR A 11 -6.19 -2.94 15.57
CA THR A 11 -5.10 -3.02 16.52
C THR A 11 -5.80 -3.03 17.87
N ASP A 12 -5.54 -4.04 18.68
CA ASP A 12 -5.95 -4.10 20.08
C ASP A 12 -5.29 -2.92 20.81
N GLY A 13 -5.76 -1.72 20.51
CA GLY A 13 -5.44 -0.51 21.18
C GLY A 13 -6.19 -0.60 22.49
N THR A 14 -5.50 -0.96 23.56
CA THR A 14 -5.99 -0.57 24.87
C THR A 14 -4.87 -0.58 25.88
N VAL A 15 -4.32 0.61 26.10
CA VAL A 15 -3.65 0.92 27.36
C VAL A 15 -4.66 1.59 28.29
N PRO A 16 -5.36 0.80 29.12
CA PRO A 16 -5.46 1.18 30.52
C PRO A 16 -4.72 0.15 31.37
N GLY A 17 -3.45 0.45 31.66
CA GLY A 17 -2.55 -0.38 32.48
C GLY A 17 -1.32 -0.94 31.75
N LEU A 18 -1.41 -1.17 30.42
CA LEU A 18 -0.37 -1.06 29.36
C LEU A 18 -0.74 -1.91 28.13
N GLY A 19 -1.55 -2.96 28.28
CA GLY A 19 -1.91 -3.83 27.15
C GLY A 19 -0.69 -4.50 26.49
N GLY A 20 -0.89 -5.14 25.33
CA GLY A 20 0.19 -5.72 24.52
C GLY A 20 0.87 -4.68 23.62
N TYR A 21 2.18 -4.84 23.38
CA TYR A 21 2.91 -3.98 22.43
C TYR A 21 2.38 -4.20 20.99
N PRO A 22 2.14 -3.13 20.21
CA PRO A 22 1.71 -3.26 18.81
C PRO A 22 2.79 -3.94 17.95
N HIS A 23 2.58 -5.21 17.60
CA HIS A 23 3.54 -6.01 16.85
C HIS A 23 3.60 -5.64 15.37
N GLY A 24 4.81 -5.60 14.83
CA GLY A 24 5.08 -5.35 13.41
C GLY A 24 6.27 -4.40 13.21
N ASP A 25 6.72 -4.31 11.96
CA ASP A 25 7.81 -3.44 11.54
C ASP A 25 7.29 -2.41 10.50
N PRO A 26 7.07 -1.15 10.92
CA PRO A 26 6.67 -0.07 10.00
C PRO A 26 7.63 0.12 8.82
N GLU A 27 8.93 -0.08 8.99
CA GLU A 27 9.91 0.07 7.92
C GLU A 27 9.79 -1.06 6.90
N ALA A 28 9.55 -2.30 7.35
CA ALA A 28 9.26 -3.41 6.45
C ALA A 28 7.99 -3.15 5.62
N ILE A 29 6.94 -2.59 6.23
CA ILE A 29 5.70 -2.21 5.53
C ILE A 29 5.98 -1.13 4.47
N ARG A 30 6.73 -0.08 4.82
CA ARG A 30 7.16 0.98 3.89
C ARG A 30 8.02 0.43 2.74
N ALA A 31 8.86 -0.56 3.03
CA ALA A 31 9.67 -1.22 2.00
C ALA A 31 8.79 -1.95 0.97
N VAL A 32 7.71 -2.59 1.40
CA VAL A 32 6.71 -3.19 0.50
C VAL A 32 6.00 -2.10 -0.32
N ALA A 33 5.56 -1.01 0.32
CA ALA A 33 4.95 0.12 -0.40
C ALA A 33 5.87 0.68 -1.50
N ALA A 34 7.16 0.84 -1.20
CA ALA A 34 8.16 1.27 -2.17
C ALA A 34 8.35 0.26 -3.31
N GLN A 35 8.30 -1.05 -3.03
CA GLN A 35 8.33 -2.08 -4.07
C GLN A 35 7.13 -1.97 -5.01
N LEU A 36 5.92 -1.80 -4.47
CA LEU A 36 4.71 -1.64 -5.29
C LEU A 36 4.79 -0.41 -6.20
N ARG A 37 5.28 0.73 -5.70
CA ARG A 37 5.50 1.94 -6.51
C ARG A 37 6.50 1.73 -7.64
N ARG A 38 7.56 0.95 -7.41
CA ARG A 38 8.53 0.62 -8.48
C ARG A 38 7.88 -0.22 -9.58
N ILE A 39 7.07 -1.22 -9.20
CA ILE A 39 6.33 -2.05 -10.17
C ILE A 39 5.34 -1.19 -10.96
N ALA A 40 4.60 -0.32 -10.28
CA ALA A 40 3.67 0.62 -10.88
C ALA A 40 4.38 1.55 -11.90
N GLY A 41 5.52 2.13 -11.53
CA GLY A 41 6.36 2.93 -12.43
C GLY A 41 6.82 2.17 -13.68
N THR A 42 7.16 0.88 -13.55
CA THR A 42 7.49 0.03 -14.70
C THR A 42 6.30 -0.16 -15.63
N LEU A 43 5.09 -0.38 -15.09
CA LEU A 43 3.86 -0.53 -15.88
C LEU A 43 3.48 0.77 -16.61
N ALA A 44 3.59 1.91 -15.94
CA ALA A 44 3.35 3.23 -16.54
C ALA A 44 4.35 3.56 -17.66
N GLY A 45 5.57 3.00 -17.59
CA GLY A 45 6.61 3.19 -18.58
C GLY A 45 6.47 2.34 -19.86
N VAL A 46 5.50 1.41 -19.93
CA VAL A 46 5.33 0.54 -21.10
C VAL A 46 4.76 1.35 -22.28
N PRO A 47 5.53 1.57 -23.36
CA PRO A 47 5.05 2.33 -24.50
C PRO A 47 3.93 1.57 -25.23
N ARG A 48 2.90 2.29 -25.69
CA ARG A 48 1.86 1.70 -26.55
C ARG A 48 2.48 1.30 -27.90
N PRO A 49 2.50 0.01 -28.26
CA PRO A 49 3.06 -0.41 -29.54
C PRO A 49 2.25 0.18 -30.70
N ARG A 50 2.93 0.76 -31.67
CA ARG A 50 2.32 1.29 -32.89
C ARG A 50 2.42 0.25 -34.00
N LEU A 51 1.32 0.07 -34.71
CA LEU A 51 1.24 -0.77 -35.90
C LEU A 51 1.20 0.13 -37.14
N ASP A 52 2.23 0.95 -37.29
CA ASP A 52 2.32 1.92 -38.39
C ASP A 52 2.48 1.17 -39.73
N GLY A 53 1.79 1.64 -40.77
CA GLY A 53 1.83 1.05 -42.11
C GLY A 53 1.09 -0.29 -42.28
N TRP A 54 0.53 -0.87 -41.21
CA TRP A 54 -0.29 -2.09 -41.32
C TRP A 54 -1.78 -1.74 -41.40
N GLU A 55 -2.35 -1.77 -42.61
CA GLU A 55 -3.76 -1.46 -42.85
C GLU A 55 -4.52 -2.72 -43.29
N SER A 56 -5.02 -3.47 -42.30
CA SER A 56 -5.84 -4.66 -42.53
C SER A 56 -6.86 -4.87 -41.41
N ALA A 57 -7.89 -5.70 -41.64
CA ALA A 57 -8.82 -6.09 -40.58
C ALA A 57 -8.11 -6.79 -39.39
N ALA A 58 -7.01 -7.51 -39.66
CA ALA A 58 -6.16 -8.06 -38.61
C ALA A 58 -5.48 -6.95 -37.80
N ALA A 59 -4.95 -5.92 -38.47
CA ALA A 59 -4.35 -4.76 -37.81
C ALA A 59 -5.32 -4.04 -36.88
N VAL A 60 -6.58 -3.87 -37.29
CA VAL A 60 -7.63 -3.26 -36.44
C VAL A 60 -7.83 -4.07 -35.16
N ARG A 61 -7.97 -5.40 -35.26
CA ARG A 61 -8.11 -6.29 -34.09
C ARG A 61 -6.89 -6.24 -33.19
N THR A 62 -5.68 -6.29 -33.75
CA THR A 62 -4.45 -6.20 -32.97
C THR A 62 -4.31 -4.84 -32.27
N ARG A 63 -4.66 -3.72 -32.91
CA ARG A 63 -4.68 -2.40 -32.27
C ARG A 63 -5.65 -2.34 -31.08
N ALA A 64 -6.84 -2.94 -31.21
CA ALA A 64 -7.78 -3.02 -30.11
C ALA A 64 -7.25 -3.85 -28.94
N GLN A 65 -6.60 -4.99 -29.21
CA GLN A 65 -5.95 -5.82 -28.19
C GLN A 65 -4.82 -5.08 -27.49
N LEU A 66 -3.97 -4.38 -28.24
CA LEU A 66 -2.88 -3.56 -27.70
C LEU A 66 -3.42 -2.40 -26.85
N GLY A 67 -4.50 -1.75 -27.28
CA GLY A 67 -5.19 -0.71 -26.51
C GLY A 67 -5.70 -1.26 -25.18
N SER A 68 -6.41 -2.39 -25.21
CA SER A 68 -6.92 -3.06 -24.00
C SER A 68 -5.80 -3.46 -23.04
N ALA A 69 -4.69 -4.00 -23.55
CA ALA A 69 -3.53 -4.36 -22.75
C ALA A 69 -2.89 -3.13 -22.08
N ALA A 70 -2.76 -2.02 -22.81
CA ALA A 70 -2.24 -0.77 -22.27
C ALA A 70 -3.18 -0.17 -21.21
N ASP A 71 -4.50 -0.20 -21.43
CA ASP A 71 -5.48 0.26 -20.45
C ASP A 71 -5.47 -0.63 -19.19
N GLN A 72 -5.26 -1.94 -19.34
CA GLN A 72 -5.10 -2.86 -18.22
C GLN A 72 -3.83 -2.57 -17.41
N ALA A 73 -2.70 -2.30 -18.08
CA ALA A 73 -1.47 -1.90 -17.42
C ALA A 73 -1.65 -0.60 -16.62
N GLY A 74 -2.38 0.38 -17.18
CA GLY A 74 -2.73 1.62 -16.48
C GLY A 74 -3.58 1.39 -15.23
N ARG A 75 -4.62 0.55 -15.32
CA ARG A 75 -5.42 0.19 -14.13
C ARG A 75 -4.58 -0.49 -13.05
N SER A 76 -3.71 -1.43 -13.44
CA SER A 76 -2.83 -2.11 -12.49
C SER A 76 -1.79 -1.16 -11.86
N ASP A 77 -1.29 -0.17 -12.59
CA ASP A 77 -0.44 0.90 -12.04
C ASP A 77 -1.19 1.69 -10.95
N ASP A 78 -2.42 2.12 -11.21
CA ASP A 78 -3.24 2.86 -10.24
C ASP A 78 -3.58 2.02 -9.00
N ASP A 79 -3.92 0.75 -9.18
CA ASP A 79 -4.21 -0.19 -8.09
C ASP A 79 -2.98 -0.39 -7.18
N LEU A 80 -1.79 -0.55 -7.78
CA LEU A 80 -0.54 -0.69 -7.03
C LEU A 80 -0.16 0.57 -6.26
N ARG A 81 -0.37 1.76 -6.84
CA ARG A 81 -0.15 3.04 -6.14
C ARG A 81 -1.13 3.24 -4.98
N THR A 82 -2.38 2.86 -5.17
CA THR A 82 -3.41 2.91 -4.13
C THR A 82 -3.04 1.98 -2.98
N CYS A 83 -2.64 0.75 -3.29
CA CYS A 83 -2.18 -0.22 -2.29
C CYS A 83 -0.94 0.29 -1.53
N ALA A 84 0.05 0.85 -2.22
CA ALA A 84 1.23 1.44 -1.59
C ALA A 84 0.87 2.58 -0.63
N THR A 85 -0.12 3.40 -0.97
CA THR A 85 -0.59 4.50 -0.12
C THR A 85 -1.28 3.96 1.15
N SER A 86 -2.11 2.93 1.01
CA SER A 86 -2.73 2.25 2.15
C SER A 86 -1.69 1.62 3.09
N LEU A 87 -0.61 1.05 2.54
CA LEU A 87 0.48 0.51 3.34
C LEU A 87 1.25 1.58 4.11
N ASP A 88 1.51 2.75 3.50
CA ASP A 88 2.14 3.87 4.22
C ASP A 88 1.26 4.34 5.38
N HIS A 89 -0.05 4.49 5.17
CA HIS A 89 -0.98 4.84 6.24
C HIS A 89 -0.99 3.80 7.36
N ALA A 90 -0.93 2.50 7.03
CA ALA A 90 -0.85 1.44 8.02
C ALA A 90 0.48 1.47 8.80
N ALA A 91 1.60 1.74 8.13
CA ALA A 91 2.91 1.89 8.77
C ALA A 91 2.95 3.09 9.73
N ASP A 92 2.38 4.22 9.33
CA ASP A 92 2.30 5.43 10.14
C ASP A 92 1.40 5.22 11.36
N ALA A 93 0.25 4.57 11.20
CA ALA A 93 -0.64 4.21 12.30
C ALA A 93 0.04 3.26 13.29
N LEU A 94 0.68 2.18 12.79
CA LEU A 94 1.42 1.25 13.64
C LEU A 94 2.55 1.94 14.39
N HIS A 95 3.31 2.81 13.72
CA HIS A 95 4.39 3.55 14.36
C HIS A 95 3.84 4.48 15.45
N ALA A 96 2.75 5.19 15.19
CA ALA A 96 2.10 6.05 16.18
C ALA A 96 1.59 5.26 17.40
N ASP A 97 1.00 4.09 17.17
CA ASP A 97 0.56 3.18 18.25
C ASP A 97 1.75 2.72 19.09
N GLN A 98 2.87 2.32 18.45
CA GLN A 98 4.10 1.92 19.14
C GLN A 98 4.70 3.06 19.97
N GLN A 99 4.76 4.29 19.44
CA GLN A 99 5.23 5.46 20.18
C GLN A 99 4.33 5.80 21.38
N THR A 100 3.01 5.68 21.19
CA THR A 100 2.04 5.89 22.28
C THR A 100 2.23 4.88 23.40
N TRP A 101 2.44 3.61 23.05
CA TRP A 101 2.70 2.54 24.00
C TRP A 101 4.01 2.77 24.77
N LEU A 102 5.12 3.06 24.08
CA LEU A 102 6.43 3.33 24.70
C LEU A 102 6.39 4.53 25.64
N ALA A 103 5.67 5.59 25.25
CA ALA A 103 5.48 6.77 26.11
C ALA A 103 4.68 6.43 27.37
N ALA A 104 3.67 5.55 27.28
CA ALA A 104 2.92 5.08 28.43
C ALA A 104 3.77 4.19 29.35
N GLU A 105 4.57 3.28 28.79
CA GLU A 105 5.46 2.39 29.53
C GLU A 105 6.45 3.18 30.39
N ARG A 106 7.10 4.17 29.77
CA ARG A 106 8.05 5.04 30.45
C ARG A 106 7.44 5.80 31.63
N ARG A 107 6.23 6.34 31.46
CA ARG A 107 5.51 7.03 32.55
C ARG A 107 5.18 6.09 33.71
N MET A 108 4.87 4.81 33.44
CA MET A 108 4.57 3.83 34.48
C MET A 108 5.84 3.39 35.23
N LEU A 109 6.95 3.20 34.52
CA LEU A 109 8.27 2.93 35.10
C LEU A 109 8.72 4.09 36.00
N ASP A 110 8.63 5.33 35.52
CA ASP A 110 9.01 6.53 36.27
C ASP A 110 8.13 6.74 37.53
N SER A 111 6.92 6.19 37.54
CA SER A 111 5.99 6.28 38.68
C SER A 111 6.13 5.15 39.70
N GLY A 112 7.04 4.18 39.49
CA GLY A 112 7.23 3.01 40.37
C GLY A 112 6.05 2.05 40.41
N LYS A 113 5.17 2.08 39.39
CA LYS A 113 3.93 1.28 39.32
C LYS A 113 4.09 -0.03 38.55
N VAL A 114 5.30 -0.39 38.15
CA VAL A 114 5.60 -1.66 37.48
C VAL A 114 6.28 -2.59 38.49
N THR A 115 5.51 -3.56 39.00
CA THR A 115 6.00 -4.73 39.76
C THR A 115 5.66 -5.98 38.98
#